data_AF-A0A350ULH5-F1
#
_entry.id   AF-A0A350ULH5-F1
#
_cell.length_a   1.000
_cell.length_b   1.000
_cell.length_c   1.000
_cell.angle_alpha   90.00
_cell.angle_beta   90.00
_cell.angle_gamma   90.00
#
_symmetry.space_group_name_H-M   'P 1'
#
loop_
_entity.id
_entity.type
_entity.pdbx_description
1 polymer ?
#
loop_
_entity_poly.entity_id
_entity_poly.type
_entity_poly.pdbx_seq_one_letter_code
_entity_poly.pdbx_strand_id
1 'polypeptide(L)'
;MTATERESLIAKLEALPAQLRQLIAGATDEQLSRPYRDGGWTSFQVIHHLADSHMQMFVRAHLIITEDNPPLKPYSQDDWAKLTDASSQPVEPSLRILEGVHERIVRLYRSLPDSAWTRTAFHPERGPMSLQDMLVLYANHGEKHLGHIRQGIGA
;
A
#
# COMPACT_ATOMS: atom_id res chain seq x y z
N MET A 1 17.50 -4.56 10.94
CA MET A 1 17.33 -4.96 9.55
C MET A 1 18.62 -4.65 8.81
N THR A 2 19.17 -5.61 8.10
CA THR A 2 20.35 -5.44 7.22
C THR A 2 19.96 -4.73 5.93
N ALA A 3 20.96 -4.24 5.18
CA ALA A 3 20.73 -3.67 3.85
C ALA A 3 20.10 -4.68 2.87
N THR A 4 20.47 -5.96 2.96
CA THR A 4 19.90 -7.03 2.12
C THR A 4 18.43 -7.31 2.46
N GLU A 5 18.10 -7.39 3.75
CA GLU A 5 16.69 -7.55 4.19
C GLU A 5 15.84 -6.37 3.73
N ARG A 6 16.40 -5.15 3.84
CA ARG A 6 15.75 -3.93 3.36
C ARG A 6 15.49 -3.97 1.86
N GLU A 7 16.49 -4.32 1.06
CA GLU A 7 16.35 -4.39 -0.39
C GLU A 7 15.30 -5.41 -0.81
N SER A 8 15.22 -6.56 -0.13
CA SER A 8 14.17 -7.55 -0.36
C SER A 8 12.76 -6.97 -0.14
N LEU A 9 12.56 -6.16 0.89
CA LEU A 9 11.28 -5.49 1.14
C LEU A 9 11.00 -4.37 0.13
N ILE A 10 12.02 -3.62 -0.29
CA ILE A 10 11.89 -2.60 -1.35
C ILE A 10 11.49 -3.26 -2.68
N ALA A 11 12.09 -4.41 -3.01
CA ALA A 11 11.74 -5.17 -4.21
C ALA A 11 10.29 -5.67 -4.20
N LYS A 12 9.72 -6.00 -3.02
CA LYS A 12 8.29 -6.31 -2.89
C LYS A 12 7.41 -5.10 -3.22
N LEU A 13 7.79 -3.90 -2.76
CA LEU A 13 7.08 -2.67 -3.14
C LEU A 13 7.19 -2.43 -4.65
N GLU A 14 8.38 -2.57 -5.23
CA GLU A 14 8.60 -2.38 -6.66
C GLU A 14 7.75 -3.33 -7.53
N ALA A 15 7.59 -4.58 -7.10
CA ALA A 15 6.84 -5.58 -7.86
C ALA A 15 5.30 -5.43 -7.74
N LEU A 16 4.80 -4.79 -6.67
CA LEU A 16 3.37 -4.79 -6.33
C LEU A 16 2.47 -4.29 -7.48
N PRO A 17 2.72 -3.14 -8.15
CA PRO A 17 1.83 -2.66 -9.20
C PRO A 17 1.71 -3.63 -10.38
N ALA A 18 2.84 -4.20 -10.82
CA ALA A 18 2.88 -5.16 -11.92
C ALA A 18 2.16 -6.48 -11.55
N GLN A 19 2.40 -6.98 -10.33
CA GLN A 19 1.71 -8.16 -9.81
C GLN A 19 0.19 -7.94 -9.71
N LEU A 20 -0.23 -6.76 -9.27
CA LEU A 20 -1.65 -6.40 -9.19
C LEU A 20 -2.28 -6.38 -10.58
N ARG A 21 -1.66 -5.70 -11.55
CA ARG A 21 -2.15 -5.67 -12.95
C ARG A 21 -2.29 -7.08 -13.52
N GLN A 22 -1.27 -7.92 -13.34
CA GLN A 22 -1.29 -9.29 -13.81
C GLN A 22 -2.40 -10.10 -13.14
N LEU A 23 -2.61 -9.92 -11.84
CA LEU A 23 -3.62 -10.66 -11.08
C LEU A 23 -5.05 -10.35 -11.56
N ILE A 24 -5.33 -9.11 -11.94
CA ILE A 24 -6.66 -8.69 -12.41
C ILE A 24 -6.78 -8.74 -13.93
N ALA A 25 -5.73 -9.14 -14.66
CA ALA A 25 -5.75 -9.23 -16.11
C ALA A 25 -6.76 -10.31 -16.54
N GLY A 26 -7.88 -9.89 -17.12
CA GLY A 26 -8.96 -10.79 -17.54
C GLY A 26 -10.01 -11.08 -16.46
N ALA A 27 -9.91 -10.48 -15.27
CA ALA A 27 -10.99 -10.54 -14.29
C ALA A 27 -12.20 -9.73 -14.79
N THR A 28 -13.40 -10.29 -14.68
CA THR A 28 -14.65 -9.58 -15.00
C THR A 28 -15.08 -8.66 -13.85
N ASP A 29 -15.95 -7.70 -14.16
CA ASP A 29 -16.54 -6.83 -13.13
C ASP A 29 -17.31 -7.63 -12.09
N GLU A 30 -17.97 -8.71 -12.50
CA GLU A 30 -18.64 -9.62 -11.59
C GLU A 30 -17.64 -10.25 -10.61
N GLN A 31 -16.50 -10.74 -11.10
CA GLN A 31 -15.44 -11.30 -10.23
C GLN A 31 -14.86 -10.24 -9.30
N LEU A 32 -14.65 -9.01 -9.79
CA LEU A 32 -14.09 -7.92 -8.97
C LEU A 32 -15.09 -7.38 -7.93
N SER A 33 -16.40 -7.52 -8.19
CA SER A 33 -17.47 -7.13 -7.27
C SER A 33 -17.72 -8.13 -6.13
N ARG A 34 -17.12 -9.32 -6.18
CA ARG A 34 -17.29 -10.34 -5.14
C ARG A 34 -16.50 -9.97 -3.88
N PRO A 35 -17.12 -10.04 -2.69
CA PRO A 35 -16.39 -9.92 -1.43
C PRO A 35 -15.33 -11.02 -1.32
N TYR A 36 -14.12 -10.68 -0.87
CA TYR A 36 -13.07 -11.68 -0.68
C TYR A 36 -13.36 -12.67 0.49
N ARG A 37 -14.31 -12.33 1.36
CA ARG A 37 -14.86 -13.17 2.44
C ARG A 37 -16.22 -12.61 2.88
N ASP A 38 -16.97 -13.36 3.68
CA ASP A 38 -18.21 -12.88 4.29
C ASP A 38 -17.97 -11.60 5.11
N GLY A 39 -18.75 -10.55 4.78
CA GLY A 39 -18.62 -9.21 5.36
C GLY A 39 -17.31 -8.48 5.02
N GLY A 40 -16.49 -9.02 4.11
CA GLY A 40 -15.26 -8.40 3.63
C GLY A 40 -15.50 -7.41 2.48
N TRP A 41 -14.44 -6.72 2.09
CA TRP A 41 -14.46 -5.84 0.92
C TRP A 41 -14.50 -6.61 -0.40
N THR A 42 -14.99 -5.95 -1.44
CA THR A 42 -14.87 -6.42 -2.83
C THR A 42 -13.45 -6.22 -3.34
N SER A 43 -13.07 -6.89 -4.43
CA SER A 43 -11.76 -6.63 -5.07
C SER A 43 -11.64 -5.20 -5.57
N PHE A 44 -12.74 -4.55 -6.02
CA PHE A 44 -12.74 -3.11 -6.31
C PHE A 44 -12.25 -2.29 -5.11
N GLN A 45 -12.91 -2.45 -3.97
CA GLN A 45 -12.57 -1.74 -2.75
C GLN A 45 -11.12 -2.01 -2.31
N VAL A 46 -10.64 -3.25 -2.45
CA VAL A 46 -9.24 -3.57 -2.12
C VAL A 46 -8.25 -2.89 -3.07
N ILE A 47 -8.54 -2.80 -4.37
CA ILE A 47 -7.68 -2.13 -5.35
C ILE A 47 -7.62 -0.61 -5.08
N HIS A 48 -8.76 0.03 -4.82
CA HIS A 48 -8.81 1.45 -4.50
C HIS A 48 -8.10 1.74 -3.16
N HIS A 49 -8.36 0.93 -2.14
CA HIS A 49 -7.66 1.01 -0.85
C HIS A 49 -6.14 0.87 -0.98
N LEU A 50 -5.65 0.00 -1.87
CA LEU A 50 -4.21 -0.09 -2.14
C LEU A 50 -3.66 1.26 -2.63
N ALA A 51 -4.32 1.93 -3.57
CA ALA A 51 -3.90 3.26 -4.00
C ALA A 51 -3.92 4.27 -2.84
N ASP A 52 -5.02 4.34 -2.09
CA ASP A 52 -5.18 5.28 -0.97
C ASP A 52 -4.13 5.07 0.13
N SER A 53 -3.96 3.83 0.56
CA SER A 53 -3.05 3.48 1.64
C SER A 53 -1.59 3.72 1.25
N HIS A 54 -1.21 3.47 0.00
CA HIS A 54 0.16 3.69 -0.47
C HIS A 54 0.44 5.16 -0.81
N MET A 55 -0.56 5.98 -1.17
CA MET A 55 -0.40 7.44 -1.15
C MET A 55 -0.12 7.95 0.27
N GLN A 56 -0.82 7.42 1.28
CA GLN A 56 -0.56 7.77 2.68
C GLN A 56 0.84 7.33 3.12
N MET A 57 1.31 6.13 2.74
CA MET A 57 2.70 5.70 2.95
C MET A 57 3.68 6.73 2.38
N PHE A 58 3.46 7.13 1.12
CA PHE A 58 4.36 8.04 0.41
C PHE A 58 4.52 9.36 1.14
N VAL A 59 3.40 9.98 1.56
CA VAL A 59 3.40 11.21 2.34
C VAL A 59 4.09 11.00 3.69
N ARG A 60 3.72 9.95 4.44
CA ARG A 60 4.29 9.65 5.76
C ARG A 60 5.79 9.40 5.71
N ALA A 61 6.30 8.79 4.64
CA ALA A 61 7.74 8.61 4.42
C ALA A 61 8.46 9.94 4.33
N HIS A 62 7.92 10.88 3.55
CA HIS A 62 8.51 12.22 3.44
C HIS A 62 8.51 12.95 4.79
N LEU A 63 7.41 12.87 5.55
CA LEU A 63 7.33 13.46 6.89
C LEU A 63 8.39 12.85 7.82
N ILE A 64 8.47 11.52 7.93
CA ILE A 64 9.47 10.83 8.77
C ILE A 64 10.90 11.23 8.38
N ILE A 65 11.18 11.35 7.08
CA ILE A 65 12.53 11.68 6.58
C ILE A 65 12.90 13.15 6.85
N THR A 66 11.93 14.07 6.84
CA THR A 66 12.21 15.52 6.84
C THR A 66 11.91 16.23 8.16
N GLU A 67 11.12 15.61 9.04
CA GLU A 67 10.68 16.21 10.31
C GLU A 67 11.20 15.42 11.51
N ASP A 68 11.34 16.09 12.66
CA ASP A 68 11.76 15.46 13.91
C ASP A 68 10.56 14.85 14.64
N ASN A 69 10.46 13.52 14.57
CA ASN A 69 9.43 12.71 15.22
C ASN A 69 7.97 13.23 15.03
N PRO A 70 7.51 13.42 13.77
CA PRO A 70 6.23 14.06 13.52
C PRO A 70 5.03 13.19 13.92
N PRO A 71 3.87 13.79 14.26
CA PRO A 71 2.63 13.05 14.38
C PRO A 71 2.11 12.64 12.99
N LEU A 72 1.73 11.38 12.82
CA LEU A 72 1.12 10.89 11.58
C LEU A 72 -0.40 10.95 11.66
N LYS A 73 -1.03 11.44 10.59
CA LYS A 73 -2.50 11.52 10.50
C LYS A 73 -3.12 10.14 10.20
N PRO A 74 -4.02 9.62 11.05
CA PRO A 74 -4.82 8.44 10.72
C PRO A 74 -5.93 8.80 9.72
N TYR A 75 -6.52 7.79 9.11
CA TYR A 75 -7.69 7.92 8.23
C TYR A 75 -8.59 6.69 8.39
N SER A 76 -9.90 6.88 8.20
CA SER A 76 -10.87 5.79 8.27
C SER A 76 -10.89 5.03 6.93
N GLN A 77 -10.05 4.00 6.81
CA GLN A 77 -9.98 3.16 5.62
C GLN A 77 -11.34 2.52 5.26
N ASP A 78 -12.13 2.15 6.28
CA ASP A 78 -13.46 1.56 6.06
C ASP A 78 -14.47 2.57 5.50
N ASP A 79 -14.36 3.84 5.87
CA ASP A 79 -15.24 4.87 5.32
C ASP A 79 -14.79 5.30 3.93
N TRP A 80 -13.48 5.31 3.65
CA TRP A 80 -12.95 5.57 2.31
C TRP A 80 -13.38 4.48 1.32
N ALA A 81 -13.31 3.20 1.71
CA ALA A 81 -13.76 2.08 0.88
C ALA A 81 -15.27 2.08 0.60
N LYS A 82 -16.07 2.85 1.35
CA LYS A 82 -17.52 3.01 1.13
C LYS A 82 -17.87 4.20 0.22
N LEU A 83 -16.89 5.05 -0.12
CA LEU A 83 -17.12 6.16 -1.04
C LEU A 83 -17.46 5.62 -2.44
N THR A 84 -18.26 6.39 -3.18
CA THR A 84 -18.79 5.97 -4.48
C THR A 84 -17.70 5.73 -5.52
N ASP A 85 -16.56 6.42 -5.41
CA ASP A 85 -15.41 6.24 -6.30
C ASP A 85 -14.58 4.98 -5.98
N ALA A 86 -14.73 4.42 -4.77
CA ALA A 86 -13.98 3.26 -4.29
C ALA A 86 -14.78 1.95 -4.32
N SER A 87 -16.06 1.98 -4.71
CA SER A 87 -16.95 0.81 -4.65
C SER A 87 -17.08 0.05 -5.98
N SER A 88 -16.56 0.57 -7.09
CA SER A 88 -16.77 0.03 -8.44
C SER A 88 -15.71 0.51 -9.43
N GLN A 89 -15.83 0.10 -10.70
CA GLN A 89 -15.04 0.67 -11.80
C GLN A 89 -15.08 2.22 -11.87
N PRO A 90 -14.05 2.85 -12.48
CA PRO A 90 -12.88 2.24 -13.12
C PRO A 90 -11.70 2.04 -12.14
N VAL A 91 -10.99 0.91 -12.26
CA VAL A 91 -9.78 0.62 -11.45
C VAL A 91 -8.48 1.23 -11.99
N GLU A 92 -8.45 1.58 -13.28
CA GLU A 92 -7.24 2.06 -13.96
C GLU A 92 -6.62 3.33 -13.32
N PRO A 93 -7.39 4.33 -12.83
CA PRO A 93 -6.81 5.44 -12.07
C PRO A 93 -6.01 4.98 -10.84
N SER A 94 -6.53 4.02 -10.06
CA SER A 94 -5.85 3.48 -8.88
C SER A 94 -4.57 2.71 -9.26
N LEU A 95 -4.58 1.98 -10.38
CA LEU A 95 -3.38 1.30 -10.88
C LEU A 95 -2.29 2.31 -11.26
N ARG A 96 -2.63 3.39 -11.96
CA ARG A 96 -1.67 4.45 -12.31
C ARG A 96 -1.12 5.21 -11.10
N ILE A 97 -1.97 5.43 -10.09
CA ILE A 97 -1.52 6.00 -8.81
C ILE A 97 -0.49 5.08 -8.16
N LEU A 98 -0.78 3.78 -8.07
CA LEU A 98 0.14 2.79 -7.52
C LEU A 98 1.46 2.76 -8.29
N GLU A 99 1.43 2.74 -9.62
CA GLU A 99 2.65 2.77 -10.44
C GLU A 99 3.52 4.00 -10.13
N GLY A 100 2.94 5.20 -10.18
CA GLY A 100 3.69 6.44 -9.96
C GLY A 100 4.20 6.57 -8.51
N VAL A 101 3.37 6.20 -7.53
CA VAL A 101 3.77 6.23 -6.11
C VAL A 101 4.89 5.23 -5.84
N HIS A 102 4.76 4.00 -6.35
CA HIS A 102 5.74 2.94 -6.13
C HIS A 102 7.07 3.24 -6.85
N GLU A 103 7.02 3.78 -8.07
CA GLU A 103 8.23 4.21 -8.77
C GLU A 103 8.99 5.25 -7.93
N ARG A 104 8.30 6.28 -7.42
CA ARG A 104 8.95 7.33 -6.64
C ARG A 104 9.45 6.85 -5.28
N ILE A 105 8.66 6.04 -4.56
CA ILE A 105 9.05 5.58 -3.22
C ILE A 105 10.23 4.62 -3.27
N VAL A 106 10.29 3.74 -4.28
CA VAL A 106 11.41 2.81 -4.47
C VAL A 106 12.69 3.57 -4.78
N ARG A 107 12.63 4.56 -5.68
CA ARG A 107 13.78 5.44 -5.97
C ARG A 107 14.24 6.19 -4.71
N LEU A 108 13.29 6.73 -3.93
CA LEU A 108 13.61 7.39 -2.67
C LEU A 108 14.29 6.44 -1.69
N TYR A 109 13.68 5.30 -1.37
CA TYR A 109 14.20 4.35 -0.40
C TYR A 109 15.59 3.80 -0.75
N ARG A 110 15.87 3.52 -2.02
CA ARG A 110 17.20 3.09 -2.48
C ARG A 110 18.27 4.19 -2.39
N SER A 111 17.86 5.46 -2.34
CA SER A 111 18.78 6.60 -2.23
C SER A 111 19.15 6.96 -0.79
N LEU A 112 18.42 6.44 0.20
CA LEU A 112 18.57 6.85 1.60
C LEU A 112 19.85 6.28 2.24
N PRO A 113 20.59 7.08 3.04
CA PRO A 113 21.65 6.54 3.87
C PRO A 113 21.07 5.67 5.00
N ASP A 114 21.89 4.79 5.56
CA ASP A 114 21.47 3.90 6.64
C ASP A 114 20.87 4.63 7.85
N SER A 115 21.38 5.82 8.17
CA SER A 115 20.90 6.65 9.27
C SER A 115 19.45 7.15 9.10
N ALA A 116 18.90 7.18 7.89
CA ALA A 116 17.52 7.60 7.67
C ALA A 116 16.50 6.56 8.16
N TRP A 117 16.88 5.29 8.19
CA TRP A 117 15.98 4.18 8.49
C TRP A 117 15.58 4.09 9.97
N THR A 118 16.37 4.70 10.85
CA THR A 118 16.09 4.81 12.29
C THR A 118 15.30 6.06 12.64
N ARG A 119 15.00 6.95 11.69
CA ARG A 119 14.12 8.11 11.92
C ARG A 119 12.71 7.62 12.26
N THR A 120 12.09 8.29 13.22
CA THR A 120 10.79 7.90 13.77
C THR A 120 9.71 8.94 13.52
N ALA A 121 8.47 8.51 13.70
CA ALA A 121 7.28 9.32 13.86
C ALA A 121 6.36 8.67 14.90
N PHE A 122 5.31 9.40 15.29
CA PHE A 122 4.29 8.87 16.19
C PHE A 122 2.96 8.68 15.46
N HIS A 123 2.47 7.44 15.41
CA HIS A 123 1.15 7.13 14.87
C HIS A 123 0.14 6.98 16.03
N PRO A 124 -0.93 7.77 16.09
CA PRO A 124 -1.87 7.76 17.23
C PRO A 124 -2.41 6.37 17.62
N GLU A 125 -2.62 5.50 16.64
CA GLU A 125 -3.15 4.14 16.87
C GLU A 125 -2.06 3.06 17.04
N ARG A 126 -0.82 3.32 16.64
CA ARG A 126 0.27 2.31 16.62
C ARG A 126 1.43 2.65 17.54
N GLY A 127 1.47 3.86 18.08
CA GLY A 127 2.58 4.38 18.85
C GLY A 127 3.76 4.82 17.97
N PRO A 128 4.98 4.86 18.56
CA PRO A 128 6.20 5.16 17.83
C PRO A 128 6.45 4.17 16.70
N MET A 129 6.82 4.67 15.53
CA MET A 129 7.20 3.83 14.39
C MET A 129 8.37 4.45 13.64
N SER A 130 9.33 3.62 13.23
CA SER A 130 10.45 4.03 12.39
C SER A 130 10.10 3.95 10.90
N LEU A 131 10.93 4.59 10.05
CA LEU A 131 10.86 4.43 8.60
C LEU A 131 11.02 2.95 8.19
N GLN A 132 11.88 2.22 8.90
CA GLN A 132 12.05 0.77 8.72
C GLN A 132 10.76 -0.01 9.05
N ASP A 133 10.08 0.30 10.15
CA ASP A 133 8.81 -0.35 10.51
C ASP A 133 7.75 -0.10 9.44
N MET A 134 7.74 1.10 8.85
CA MET A 134 6.84 1.43 7.76
C MET A 134 7.14 0.63 6.49
N LEU A 135 8.42 0.44 6.13
CA LEU A 135 8.78 -0.41 4.99
C LEU A 135 8.29 -1.85 5.18
N VAL A 136 8.52 -2.44 6.34
CA VAL A 136 8.04 -3.79 6.68
C VAL A 136 6.51 -3.86 6.58
N LEU A 137 5.82 -2.87 7.17
CA LEU A 137 4.37 -2.81 7.16
C LEU A 137 3.81 -2.79 5.74
N TYR A 138 4.33 -1.92 4.87
CA TYR A 138 3.77 -1.73 3.53
C TYR A 138 4.16 -2.82 2.53
N ALA A 139 5.33 -3.45 2.69
CA ALA A 139 5.68 -4.64 1.91
C ALA A 139 4.71 -5.80 2.21
N ASN A 140 4.43 -6.06 3.49
CA ASN A 140 3.49 -7.11 3.90
C ASN A 140 2.03 -6.75 3.57
N HIS A 141 1.67 -5.46 3.63
CA HIS A 141 0.34 -4.97 3.28
C HIS A 141 0.00 -5.26 1.81
N GLY A 142 0.94 -5.00 0.89
CA GLY A 142 0.77 -5.31 -0.54
C GLY A 142 0.49 -6.79 -0.79
N GLU A 143 1.35 -7.66 -0.26
CA GLU A 143 1.21 -9.12 -0.41
C GLU A 143 -0.11 -9.65 0.15
N LYS A 144 -0.52 -9.15 1.33
CA LYS A 144 -1.80 -9.52 1.95
C LYS A 144 -2.98 -9.17 1.03
N HIS A 145 -3.00 -7.97 0.47
CA HIS A 145 -4.11 -7.52 -0.37
C HIS A 145 -4.14 -8.19 -1.75
N LEU A 146 -2.98 -8.56 -2.32
CA LEU A 146 -2.94 -9.47 -3.47
C LEU A 146 -3.61 -10.82 -3.15
N GLY A 147 -3.39 -11.35 -1.93
CA GLY A 147 -4.07 -12.55 -1.45
C GLY A 147 -5.59 -12.38 -1.39
N HIS A 148 -6.09 -11.27 -0.85
CA HIS A 148 -7.53 -10.98 -0.81
C HIS A 148 -8.13 -10.85 -2.21
N ILE A 149 -7.47 -10.15 -3.14
CA ILE A 149 -7.97 -10.01 -4.51
C ILE A 149 -8.03 -11.36 -5.21
N ARG A 150 -6.98 -12.18 -5.08
CA ARG A 150 -6.92 -13.53 -5.64
C ARG A 150 -8.10 -14.38 -5.15
N GLN A 151 -8.38 -14.33 -3.85
CA GLN A 151 -9.52 -15.01 -3.25
C GLN A 151 -10.86 -14.49 -3.79
N GLY A 152 -11.03 -13.16 -3.91
CA GLY A 152 -12.27 -12.55 -4.41
C GLY A 152 -12.59 -12.90 -5.86
N ILE A 153 -11.58 -12.91 -6.74
CA ILE A 153 -11.76 -13.24 -8.16
C ILE A 153 -11.83 -14.75 -8.45
N GLY A 154 -11.49 -15.59 -7.45
CA GLY A 154 -11.51 -17.05 -7.55
C GLY A 154 -10.33 -17.63 -8.33
N ALA A 155 -9.13 -17.05 -8.18
CA ALA A 155 -7.88 -17.48 -8.84
C ALA A 155 -6.89 -18.16 -7.89
#